data_AF-A0A2V8X3G0-F1
#
_entry.id   AF-A0A2V8X3G0-F1
#
_cell.length_a   1.000
_cell.length_b   1.000
_cell.length_c   1.000
_cell.angle_alpha   90.00
_cell.angle_beta   90.00
_cell.angle_gamma   90.00
#
_symmetry.space_group_name_H-M   'P 1'
#
loop_
_entity.id
_entity.type
_entity.pdbx_description
1 polymer ?
#
loop_
_entity_poly.entity_id
_entity_poly.type
_entity_poly.pdbx_seq_one_letter_code
_entity_poly.pdbx_strand_id
1 'polypeptide(L)'
;QQKIFLAGHDWGAALLQPRRIAKLVVVNVPHPSVMRRYMMTHLRQVLRSWYIFFLQLPYVPEALFSAFNFRVGTSALLRSSRPGTFSPDDLIAYRAAWSQPGALTSMINWYRALFRCPTRFPDRTVHVPTRILWGERDAFLLSDMAHESLRYCTNAELFTFAEATHWLQHEEPARVSELLIDFFRK
;
A
#
# COMPACT_ATOMS: atom_id res chain seq x y z
N GLN A 1 7.40 -15.98 22.23
CA GLN A 1 6.34 -15.72 21.22
C GLN A 1 6.82 -16.23 19.88
N GLN A 2 5.95 -16.84 19.08
CA GLN A 2 6.30 -17.36 17.75
C GLN A 2 6.55 -16.19 16.78
N LYS A 3 7.68 -16.25 16.06
CA LYS A 3 7.98 -15.30 14.98
C LYS A 3 7.18 -15.65 13.72
N ILE A 4 6.79 -14.63 12.96
CA ILE A 4 5.98 -14.75 11.73
C ILE A 4 6.75 -14.23 10.52
N PHE A 5 6.39 -14.74 9.34
CA PHE A 5 6.73 -14.12 8.06
C PHE A 5 5.56 -13.25 7.63
N LEU A 6 5.84 -12.02 7.22
CA LEU A 6 4.81 -11.05 6.87
C LEU A 6 5.05 -10.53 5.46
N ALA A 7 4.03 -10.61 4.62
CA ALA A 7 3.93 -9.87 3.38
C ALA A 7 2.78 -8.87 3.48
N GLY A 8 3.01 -7.62 3.11
CA GLY A 8 1.99 -6.57 3.16
C GLY A 8 2.05 -5.66 1.94
N HIS A 9 0.89 -5.34 1.39
CA HIS A 9 0.69 -4.34 0.33
C HIS A 9 0.00 -3.12 0.92
N ASP A 10 0.46 -1.92 0.56
CA ASP A 10 -0.14 -0.64 1.02
C ASP A 10 -0.33 -0.62 2.55
N TRP A 11 -1.52 -0.31 3.07
CA TRP A 11 -1.82 -0.35 4.51
C TRP A 11 -1.66 -1.73 5.16
N GLY A 12 -1.71 -2.81 4.39
CA GLY A 12 -1.44 -4.16 4.89
C GLY A 12 -0.01 -4.31 5.43
N ALA A 13 0.94 -3.53 4.91
CA ALA A 13 2.29 -3.46 5.44
C ALA A 13 2.40 -2.61 6.72
N ALA A 14 1.37 -1.82 7.07
CA ALA A 14 1.38 -0.97 8.28
C ALA A 14 1.06 -1.77 9.56
N LEU A 15 0.63 -3.02 9.45
CA LEU A 15 0.34 -3.93 10.57
C LEU A 15 1.60 -4.48 11.28
N LEU A 16 2.72 -3.74 11.22
CA LEU A 16 3.99 -4.21 11.76
C LEU A 16 3.92 -4.30 13.29
N GLN A 17 4.11 -5.51 13.80
CA GLN A 17 4.59 -5.75 15.16
C GLN A 17 6.06 -6.17 15.07
N PRO A 18 7.02 -5.22 15.07
CA PRO A 18 8.41 -5.51 14.71
C PRO A 18 9.03 -6.64 15.53
N ARG A 19 8.63 -6.78 16.81
CA ARG A 19 9.12 -7.82 17.72
C ARG A 19 8.73 -9.25 17.32
N ARG A 20 7.73 -9.43 16.46
CA ARG A 20 7.23 -10.75 16.05
C ARG A 20 7.60 -11.11 14.61
N ILE A 21 8.15 -10.19 13.83
CA ILE A 21 8.47 -10.44 12.43
C ILE A 21 9.85 -11.07 12.35
N ALA A 22 9.99 -12.17 11.59
CA ALA A 22 11.27 -12.77 11.25
C ALA A 22 11.74 -12.34 9.85
N LYS A 23 10.80 -12.19 8.91
CA LYS A 23 11.04 -11.77 7.52
C LYS A 23 9.89 -10.90 7.05
N LEU A 24 10.21 -9.83 6.32
CA LEU A 24 9.24 -8.85 5.85
C LEU A 24 9.27 -8.74 4.33
N VAL A 25 8.11 -8.74 3.70
CA VAL A 25 7.96 -8.30 2.31
C VAL A 25 6.97 -7.16 2.26
N VAL A 26 7.38 -6.04 1.68
CA VAL A 26 6.53 -4.87 1.45
C VAL A 26 6.31 -4.70 -0.04
N VAL A 27 5.06 -4.51 -0.43
CA VAL A 27 4.64 -4.34 -1.82
C VAL A 27 4.08 -2.92 -1.98
N ASN A 28 4.65 -2.12 -2.88
CA ASN A 28 4.19 -0.77 -3.25
C ASN A 28 3.82 0.14 -2.07
N VAL A 29 4.67 0.20 -1.04
CA VAL A 29 4.49 1.11 0.11
C VAL A 29 5.84 1.53 0.67
N PRO A 30 6.07 2.85 0.85
CA PRO A 30 7.35 3.35 1.33
C PRO A 30 7.48 3.19 2.84
N HIS A 31 8.73 3.24 3.32
CA HIS A 31 8.98 3.38 4.74
C HIS A 31 8.31 4.66 5.29
N PRO A 32 7.65 4.65 6.47
CA PRO A 32 6.89 5.80 6.97
C PRO A 32 7.71 7.10 7.08
N SER A 33 9.01 6.99 7.38
CA SER A 33 9.89 8.16 7.44
C SER A 33 10.18 8.76 6.05
N VAL A 34 10.23 7.93 5.01
CA VAL A 34 10.34 8.37 3.61
C VAL A 34 9.06 9.05 3.19
N MET A 35 7.90 8.44 3.45
CA MET A 35 6.58 9.04 3.16
C MET A 35 6.46 10.43 3.77
N ARG A 36 6.74 10.56 5.07
CA ARG A 36 6.67 11.85 5.75
C ARG A 36 7.61 12.89 5.12
N ARG A 37 8.86 12.51 4.82
CA ARG A 37 9.82 13.42 4.20
C ARG A 37 9.36 13.86 2.80
N TYR A 38 8.90 12.93 1.97
CA TYR A 38 8.43 13.23 0.61
C TYR A 38 7.18 14.12 0.62
N MET A 39 6.25 13.89 1.55
CA MET A 39 5.11 14.78 1.75
C MET A 39 5.50 16.22 2.15
N MET A 40 6.68 16.42 2.73
CA MET A 40 7.18 17.76 3.11
C MET A 40 8.04 18.41 2.02
N THR A 41 8.74 17.62 1.20
CA THR A 41 9.77 18.14 0.29
C THR A 41 9.44 17.97 -1.20
N HIS A 42 8.45 17.15 -1.57
CA HIS A 42 8.14 16.84 -2.97
C HIS A 42 6.70 17.20 -3.32
N LEU A 43 6.50 18.34 -3.99
CA LEU A 43 5.18 18.78 -4.47
C LEU A 43 4.48 17.72 -5.32
N ARG A 44 5.23 16.99 -6.15
CA ARG A 44 4.68 15.88 -6.96
C ARG A 44 4.04 14.79 -6.11
N GLN A 45 4.65 14.42 -4.99
CA GLN A 45 4.07 13.42 -4.08
C GLN A 45 2.83 13.97 -3.38
N VAL A 46 2.87 15.23 -2.93
CA VAL A 46 1.71 15.89 -2.32
C VAL A 46 0.51 15.90 -3.27
N LEU A 47 0.74 16.22 -4.55
CA LEU A 47 -0.29 16.19 -5.58
C LEU A 47 -0.84 14.77 -5.81
N ARG A 48 0.01 13.73 -5.84
CA ARG A 48 -0.45 12.34 -5.92
C ARG A 48 -1.25 11.91 -4.68
N SER A 49 -0.90 12.45 -3.51
CA SER A 49 -1.51 12.15 -2.22
C SER A 49 -2.66 13.09 -1.81
N TRP A 50 -3.21 13.88 -2.73
CA TRP A 50 -4.33 14.80 -2.44
C TRP A 50 -5.52 14.10 -1.77
N TYR A 51 -5.76 12.83 -2.15
CA TYR A 51 -6.85 12.01 -1.63
C TYR A 51 -6.75 11.81 -0.12
N ILE A 52 -5.55 11.77 0.46
CA ILE A 52 -5.35 11.63 1.92
C ILE A 52 -6.04 12.78 2.67
N PHE A 53 -6.01 14.00 2.13
CA PHE A 53 -6.67 15.17 2.71
C PHE A 53 -8.18 15.16 2.47
N PHE A 54 -8.61 14.78 1.26
CA PHE A 54 -10.04 14.63 0.94
C PHE A 54 -10.73 13.63 1.87
N LEU A 55 -10.08 12.51 2.18
CA LEU A 55 -10.59 11.45 3.06
C LEU A 55 -10.74 11.89 4.54
N GLN A 56 -10.22 13.06 4.91
CA GLN A 56 -10.44 13.63 6.25
C GLN A 56 -11.84 14.22 6.44
N LEU A 57 -12.52 14.58 5.35
CA LEU A 57 -13.85 15.18 5.43
C LEU A 57 -14.85 14.19 6.03
N PRO A 58 -15.70 14.63 6.98
CA PRO A 58 -16.73 13.77 7.56
C PRO A 58 -17.84 13.51 6.53
N TYR A 59 -18.28 12.26 6.42
CA TYR A 59 -19.40 11.77 5.59
C TYR A 59 -19.27 11.92 4.07
N VAL A 60 -18.60 12.97 3.56
CA VAL A 60 -18.47 13.26 2.13
C VAL A 60 -17.78 12.12 1.37
N PRO A 61 -16.62 11.59 1.81
CA PRO A 61 -16.00 10.47 1.13
C PRO A 61 -16.88 9.22 1.14
N GLU A 62 -17.48 8.88 2.28
CA GLU A 62 -18.39 7.72 2.39
C GLU A 62 -19.57 7.83 1.41
N ALA A 63 -20.22 8.99 1.34
CA ALA A 63 -21.33 9.23 0.43
C ALA A 63 -20.90 9.12 -1.04
N LEU A 64 -19.75 9.71 -1.41
CA LEU A 64 -19.26 9.67 -2.78
C LEU A 64 -18.83 8.26 -3.20
N PHE A 65 -18.13 7.53 -2.34
CA PHE A 65 -17.64 6.19 -2.65
C PHE A 65 -18.74 5.13 -2.62
N SER A 66 -19.82 5.31 -1.85
CA SER A 66 -20.97 4.40 -1.86
C SER A 66 -21.98 4.69 -2.97
N ALA A 67 -21.99 5.91 -3.52
CA ALA A 67 -22.90 6.30 -4.60
C ALA A 67 -22.70 5.47 -5.89
N PHE A 68 -23.77 5.36 -6.68
CA PHE A 68 -23.79 4.70 -7.99
C PHE A 68 -23.15 3.30 -7.96
N ASN A 69 -23.50 2.51 -6.93
CA ASN A 69 -22.99 1.17 -6.71
C ASN A 69 -21.45 1.12 -6.59
N PHE A 70 -20.78 2.07 -5.93
CA PHE A 70 -19.30 2.14 -5.81
C PHE A 70 -18.55 2.43 -7.12
N ARG A 71 -19.18 3.13 -8.06
CA ARG A 71 -18.58 3.46 -9.37
C ARG A 71 -17.22 4.16 -9.24
N VAL A 72 -17.08 5.08 -8.28
CA VAL A 72 -15.83 5.82 -8.04
C VAL A 72 -14.68 4.87 -7.69
N GLY A 73 -14.88 3.95 -6.75
CA GLY A 73 -13.87 2.97 -6.35
C GLY A 73 -13.45 2.05 -7.50
N THR A 74 -14.43 1.46 -8.20
CA THR A 74 -14.11 0.60 -9.36
C THR A 74 -13.44 1.35 -10.52
N SER A 75 -13.84 2.60 -10.77
CA SER A 75 -13.16 3.41 -11.78
C SER A 75 -11.75 3.77 -11.36
N ALA A 76 -11.49 3.95 -10.06
CA ALA A 76 -10.15 4.21 -9.55
C ALA A 76 -9.25 2.98 -9.74
N LEU A 77 -9.74 1.77 -9.43
CA LEU A 77 -9.01 0.51 -9.70
C LEU A 77 -8.59 0.42 -11.17
N LEU A 78 -9.56 0.53 -12.09
CA LEU A 78 -9.31 0.40 -13.53
C LEU A 78 -8.38 1.48 -14.11
N ARG A 79 -8.48 2.72 -13.62
CA ARG A 79 -7.65 3.84 -14.11
C ARG A 79 -6.24 3.85 -13.53
N SER A 80 -6.04 3.21 -12.39
CA SER A 80 -4.73 3.16 -11.71
C SER A 80 -4.01 1.83 -11.92
N SER A 81 -4.61 0.91 -12.69
CA SER A 81 -4.01 -0.37 -13.08
C SER A 81 -3.72 -0.41 -14.59
N ARG A 82 -2.95 -1.41 -15.01
CA ARG A 82 -2.86 -1.79 -16.42
C ARG A 82 -4.23 -2.23 -16.98
N PRO A 83 -4.47 -2.05 -18.28
CA PRO A 83 -5.66 -2.62 -18.92
C PRO A 83 -5.73 -4.14 -18.72
N GLY A 84 -6.89 -4.64 -18.32
CA GLY A 84 -7.10 -6.07 -18.09
C GLY A 84 -6.69 -6.59 -16.71
N THR A 85 -6.11 -5.76 -15.83
CA THR A 85 -5.72 -6.19 -14.47
C THR A 85 -6.92 -6.66 -13.63
N PHE A 86 -8.06 -5.97 -13.74
CA PHE A 86 -9.28 -6.30 -12.99
C PHE A 86 -10.37 -6.74 -13.96
N SER A 87 -10.82 -7.97 -13.82
CA SER A 87 -11.95 -8.53 -14.56
C SER A 87 -13.29 -7.97 -14.04
N PRO A 88 -14.40 -8.11 -14.80
CA PRO A 88 -15.72 -7.76 -14.29
C PRO A 88 -16.07 -8.48 -12.97
N ASP A 89 -15.66 -9.73 -12.81
CA ASP A 89 -15.91 -10.52 -11.61
C ASP A 89 -15.12 -10.00 -10.41
N ASP A 90 -13.87 -9.56 -10.62
CA ASP A 90 -13.09 -8.88 -9.57
C ASP A 90 -13.81 -7.62 -9.09
N LEU A 91 -14.32 -6.82 -10.02
CA LEU A 91 -15.04 -5.59 -9.67
C LEU A 91 -16.33 -5.89 -8.90
N ILE A 92 -17.04 -6.97 -9.22
CA ILE A 92 -18.19 -7.44 -8.44
C ILE A 92 -17.75 -7.83 -7.02
N ALA A 93 -16.66 -8.58 -6.87
CA ALA A 93 -16.12 -8.97 -5.57
C ALA A 93 -15.69 -7.76 -4.72
N TYR A 94 -15.03 -6.76 -5.32
CA TYR A 94 -14.69 -5.51 -4.63
C TYR A 94 -15.94 -4.75 -4.17
N ARG A 95 -16.97 -4.63 -5.02
CA ARG A 95 -18.24 -4.00 -4.62
C ARG A 95 -18.88 -4.74 -3.44
N ALA A 96 -18.92 -6.07 -3.49
CA ALA A 96 -19.49 -6.89 -2.42
C ALA A 96 -18.71 -6.75 -1.10
N ALA A 97 -17.39 -6.59 -1.16
CA ALA A 97 -16.56 -6.32 0.02
C ALA A 97 -16.81 -4.91 0.57
N TRP A 98 -16.87 -3.90 -0.28
CA TRP A 98 -17.11 -2.51 0.14
C TRP A 98 -18.55 -2.26 0.63
N SER A 99 -19.52 -3.07 0.19
CA SER A 99 -20.92 -2.98 0.62
C SER A 99 -21.18 -3.60 1.99
N GLN A 100 -20.22 -4.32 2.58
CA GLN A 100 -20.40 -4.84 3.92
C GLN A 100 -20.59 -3.69 4.92
N PRO A 101 -21.51 -3.81 5.90
CA PRO A 101 -21.75 -2.77 6.88
C PRO A 101 -20.46 -2.28 7.56
N GLY A 102 -20.18 -0.99 7.45
CA GLY A 102 -19.00 -0.34 8.05
C GLY A 102 -17.67 -0.56 7.31
N ALA A 103 -17.61 -1.36 6.25
CA ALA A 103 -16.35 -1.64 5.54
C ALA A 103 -15.73 -0.38 4.92
N LEU A 104 -16.53 0.40 4.20
CA LEU A 104 -16.05 1.62 3.54
C LEU A 104 -15.52 2.64 4.55
N THR A 105 -16.27 2.90 5.61
CA THR A 105 -15.84 3.79 6.70
C THR A 105 -14.55 3.30 7.36
N SER A 106 -14.42 1.98 7.57
CA SER A 106 -13.22 1.38 8.15
C SER A 106 -11.99 1.54 7.26
N MET A 107 -12.15 1.37 5.95
CA MET A 107 -11.09 1.63 4.96
C MET A 107 -10.64 3.10 5.00
N ILE A 108 -11.59 4.04 5.02
CA ILE A 108 -11.30 5.49 5.09
C ILE A 108 -10.61 5.86 6.42
N ASN A 109 -10.97 5.17 7.51
CA ASN A 109 -10.42 5.47 8.82
C ASN A 109 -8.90 5.23 8.93
N TRP A 110 -8.29 4.40 8.09
CA TRP A 110 -6.82 4.30 8.00
C TRP A 110 -6.18 5.65 7.64
N TYR A 111 -6.77 6.37 6.68
CA TYR A 111 -6.30 7.70 6.31
C TYR A 111 -6.58 8.74 7.39
N ARG A 112 -7.72 8.64 8.09
CA ARG A 112 -8.05 9.55 9.21
C ARG A 112 -7.12 9.33 10.41
N ALA A 113 -6.72 8.09 10.64
CA ALA A 113 -5.80 7.72 11.72
C ALA A 113 -4.42 8.37 11.55
N LEU A 114 -3.98 8.68 10.32
CA LEU A 114 -2.71 9.41 10.09
C LEU A 114 -2.62 10.73 10.87
N PHE A 115 -3.73 11.47 10.98
CA PHE A 115 -3.77 12.77 11.66
C PHE A 115 -4.27 12.66 13.10
N ARG A 116 -5.12 11.65 13.39
CA ARG A 116 -5.76 11.49 14.71
C ARG A 116 -4.97 10.60 15.66
N CYS A 117 -4.21 9.65 15.13
CA CYS A 117 -3.48 8.63 15.87
C CYS A 117 -2.03 8.54 15.36
N PRO A 118 -1.22 9.60 15.51
CA PRO A 118 0.14 9.59 15.00
C PRO A 118 0.97 8.51 15.70
N THR A 119 1.33 7.47 14.96
CA THR A 119 2.21 6.42 15.45
C THR A 119 3.65 6.91 15.50
N ARG A 120 4.28 6.82 16.67
CA ARG A 120 5.72 7.06 16.82
C ARG A 120 6.44 5.72 16.73
N PHE A 121 7.38 5.63 15.81
CA PHE A 121 8.36 4.56 15.75
C PHE A 121 9.68 5.11 16.35
N PRO A 122 10.01 4.75 17.62
CA PRO A 122 11.22 5.24 18.27
C PRO A 122 12.47 4.77 17.51
N ASP A 123 12.44 3.49 17.11
CA ASP A 123 13.37 2.93 16.15
C ASP A 123 12.76 3.00 14.75
N ARG A 124 13.45 3.70 13.86
CA ARG A 124 13.05 3.86 12.45
C ARG A 124 13.72 2.84 11.54
N THR A 125 14.57 1.99 12.11
CA THR A 125 15.34 1.00 11.37
C THR A 125 14.62 -0.34 11.38
N VAL A 126 14.48 -0.93 10.20
CA VAL A 126 13.99 -2.28 10.00
C VAL A 126 15.17 -3.24 10.07
N HIS A 127 15.23 -4.01 11.16
CA HIS A 127 16.36 -4.91 11.45
C HIS A 127 16.22 -6.33 10.90
N VAL A 128 15.04 -6.67 10.38
CA VAL A 128 14.75 -7.99 9.83
C VAL A 128 15.06 -8.02 8.35
N PRO A 129 15.45 -9.18 7.79
CA PRO A 129 15.54 -9.35 6.34
C PRO A 129 14.25 -8.87 5.67
N THR A 130 14.39 -8.01 4.69
CA THR A 130 13.26 -7.35 4.03
C THR A 130 13.38 -7.44 2.51
N ARG A 131 12.27 -7.73 1.81
CA ARG A 131 12.15 -7.46 0.37
C ARG A 131 11.17 -6.33 0.13
N ILE A 132 11.56 -5.41 -0.75
CA ILE A 132 10.69 -4.34 -1.25
C ILE A 132 10.37 -4.69 -2.70
N LEU A 133 9.09 -4.84 -3.02
CA LEU A 133 8.60 -5.09 -4.38
C LEU A 133 7.83 -3.85 -4.83
N TRP A 134 8.17 -3.30 -5.99
CA TRP A 134 7.66 -1.99 -6.39
C TRP A 134 7.34 -1.87 -7.89
N GLY A 135 6.09 -1.61 -8.22
CA GLY A 135 5.69 -1.17 -9.57
C GLY A 135 6.00 0.31 -9.80
N GLU A 136 6.77 0.64 -10.84
CA GLU A 136 7.30 1.99 -11.08
C GLU A 136 6.26 2.96 -11.67
N ARG A 137 5.19 2.45 -12.29
CA ARG A 137 4.06 3.24 -12.81
C ARG A 137 2.97 3.48 -11.76
N ASP A 138 3.33 3.48 -10.50
CA ASP A 138 2.43 3.76 -9.39
C ASP A 138 1.85 5.19 -9.50
N ALA A 139 0.51 5.28 -9.49
CA ALA A 139 -0.22 6.54 -9.59
C ALA A 139 -0.23 7.33 -8.26
N PHE A 140 0.01 6.66 -7.14
CA PHE A 140 -0.14 7.18 -5.78
C PHE A 140 1.22 7.51 -5.15
N LEU A 141 2.26 6.75 -5.46
CA LEU A 141 3.57 6.86 -4.81
C LEU A 141 4.68 7.06 -5.85
N LEU A 142 5.65 7.93 -5.56
CA LEU A 142 6.84 8.10 -6.42
C LEU A 142 7.77 6.90 -6.28
N SER A 143 8.26 6.36 -7.40
CA SER A 143 9.16 5.19 -7.44
C SER A 143 10.46 5.40 -6.65
N ASP A 144 11.01 6.62 -6.64
CA ASP A 144 12.21 6.98 -5.88
C ASP A 144 12.08 6.65 -4.38
N MET A 145 10.85 6.63 -3.85
CA MET A 145 10.59 6.30 -2.45
C MET A 145 10.96 4.86 -2.11
N ALA A 146 10.97 3.95 -3.09
CA ALA A 146 11.41 2.57 -2.91
C ALA A 146 12.91 2.51 -2.57
N HIS A 147 13.74 3.19 -3.37
CA HIS A 147 15.17 3.29 -3.14
C HIS A 147 15.49 4.01 -1.83
N GLU A 148 14.80 5.10 -1.54
CA GLU A 148 14.99 5.81 -0.28
C GLU A 148 14.57 4.99 0.96
N SER A 149 13.65 4.04 0.79
CA SER A 149 13.23 3.15 1.88
C SER A 149 14.28 2.12 2.26
N LEU A 150 15.18 1.75 1.33
CA LEU A 150 16.31 0.85 1.62
C LEU A 150 17.22 1.42 2.72
N ARG A 151 17.37 2.75 2.80
CA ARG A 151 18.21 3.42 3.80
C ARG A 151 17.74 3.19 5.25
N TYR A 152 16.50 2.74 5.42
CA TYR A 152 15.92 2.42 6.72
C TYR A 152 15.99 0.93 7.04
N CYS A 153 16.61 0.09 6.21
CA CYS A 153 16.70 -1.35 6.42
C CYS A 153 18.17 -1.76 6.64
N THR A 154 18.44 -2.64 7.61
CA THR A 154 19.80 -3.18 7.80
C THR A 154 20.16 -4.26 6.78
N ASN A 155 19.14 -4.97 6.28
CA ASN A 155 19.27 -6.01 5.26
C ASN A 155 18.01 -6.01 4.39
N ALA A 156 18.11 -5.45 3.18
CA ALA A 156 17.00 -5.42 2.26
C ALA A 156 17.41 -5.60 0.79
N GLU A 157 16.51 -6.25 0.04
CA GLU A 157 16.57 -6.37 -1.41
C GLU A 157 15.41 -5.57 -2.02
N LEU A 158 15.67 -4.83 -3.11
CA LEU A 158 14.64 -4.11 -3.86
C LEU A 158 14.45 -4.76 -5.24
N PHE A 159 13.20 -5.05 -5.56
CA PHE A 159 12.77 -5.57 -6.85
C PHE A 159 11.80 -4.56 -7.47
N THR A 160 12.19 -3.94 -8.58
CA THR A 160 11.32 -3.00 -9.30
C THR A 160 10.73 -3.62 -10.57
N PHE A 161 9.55 -3.13 -10.94
CA PHE A 161 8.77 -3.58 -12.07
C PHE A 161 8.39 -2.37 -12.92
N ALA A 162 9.18 -2.12 -13.97
CA ALA A 162 9.11 -0.90 -14.78
C ALA A 162 7.72 -0.62 -15.37
N GLU A 163 7.00 -1.67 -15.76
CA GLU A 163 5.69 -1.55 -16.41
C GLU A 163 4.50 -1.68 -15.45
N ALA A 164 4.73 -2.12 -14.21
CA ALA A 164 3.68 -2.39 -13.25
C ALA A 164 3.30 -1.14 -12.44
N THR A 165 2.06 -1.12 -11.96
CA THR A 165 1.46 -0.02 -11.20
C THR A 165 1.47 -0.30 -9.70
N HIS A 166 0.60 0.37 -8.95
CA HIS A 166 0.37 0.11 -7.53
C HIS A 166 -0.15 -1.31 -7.26
N TRP A 167 -0.85 -1.91 -8.21
CA TRP A 167 -1.55 -3.19 -8.07
C TRP A 167 -0.67 -4.39 -8.42
N LEU A 168 0.58 -4.36 -7.98
CA LEU A 168 1.65 -5.25 -8.43
C LEU A 168 1.30 -6.75 -8.31
N GLN A 169 0.61 -7.16 -7.25
CA GLN A 169 0.20 -8.55 -7.04
C GLN A 169 -0.88 -9.03 -8.02
N HIS A 170 -1.70 -8.13 -8.56
CA HIS A 170 -2.67 -8.47 -9.61
C HIS A 170 -2.01 -8.45 -10.99
N GLU A 171 -1.03 -7.59 -11.16
CA GLU A 171 -0.38 -7.36 -12.45
C GLU A 171 0.74 -8.35 -12.75
N GLU A 172 1.55 -8.69 -11.76
CA GLU A 172 2.71 -9.59 -11.88
C GLU A 172 2.60 -10.79 -10.92
N PRO A 173 1.44 -11.50 -10.88
CA PRO A 173 1.14 -12.48 -9.82
C PRO A 173 2.17 -13.61 -9.74
N ALA A 174 2.63 -14.11 -10.89
CA ALA A 174 3.61 -15.19 -10.95
C ALA A 174 4.96 -14.75 -10.36
N ARG A 175 5.46 -13.59 -10.78
CA ARG A 175 6.76 -13.09 -10.32
C ARG A 175 6.74 -12.65 -8.86
N VAL A 176 5.66 -12.00 -8.42
CA VAL A 176 5.46 -11.65 -7.00
C VAL A 176 5.43 -12.93 -6.16
N SER A 177 4.67 -13.94 -6.56
CA SER A 177 4.58 -15.22 -5.83
C SER A 177 5.94 -15.93 -5.74
N GLU A 178 6.70 -15.96 -6.83
CA GLU A 178 8.05 -16.52 -6.85
C GLU A 178 8.97 -15.81 -5.84
N LEU A 179 8.99 -14.47 -5.86
CA LEU A 179 9.81 -13.67 -4.94
C LEU A 179 9.40 -13.85 -3.47
N LEU A 180 8.10 -14.04 -3.19
CA LEU A 180 7.61 -14.34 -1.85
C LEU A 180 8.05 -15.74 -1.39
N ILE A 181 7.82 -16.75 -2.22
CA ILE A 181 8.11 -18.16 -1.90
C ILE A 181 9.61 -18.37 -1.72
N ASP A 182 10.43 -17.86 -2.64
CA ASP A 182 11.90 -17.95 -2.54
C ASP A 182 12.41 -17.33 -1.22
N PHE A 183 11.84 -16.20 -0.82
CA PHE A 183 12.28 -15.49 0.38
C PHE A 183 11.92 -16.20 1.67
N PHE A 184 10.68 -16.70 1.76
CA PHE A 184 10.14 -17.31 2.97
C PHE A 184 10.54 -18.77 3.16
N ARG A 185 11.01 -19.48 2.12
CA ARG A 185 11.55 -20.84 2.24
C ARG A 185 12.98 -20.90 2.74
N LYS A 186 13.78 -19.88 2.42
CA LYS A 186 15.11 -19.67 3.01
C LYS A 186 14.99 -19.30 4.49
#